data_AF-I4YKB9-F1
#
_entry.id   AF-I4YKB9-F1
#
_cell.length_a   1.000
_cell.length_b   1.000
_cell.length_c   1.000
_cell.angle_alpha   90.00
_cell.angle_beta   90.00
_cell.angle_gamma   90.00
#
_symmetry.space_group_name_H-M   'P 1'
#
loop_
_entity.id
_entity.type
_entity.pdbx_description
1 polymer ?
#
loop_
_entity_poly.entity_id
_entity_poly.type
_entity_poly.pdbx_seq_one_letter_code
_entity_poly.pdbx_strand_id
1 'polypeptide(L)'
;MKWGVIAALAAMVMAAPVGATGSLSEQSAKLSVERVKEYVVAQRRSCKAASTCEEAVEMWCGGYSRADADGDGIPCENVCRSRSQVDAIKQRIGC
;
A
#
# COMPACT_ATOMS: atom_id res chain seq x y z
N MET A 1 5.45 -3.59 -48.48
CA MET A 1 6.73 -3.88 -49.15
C MET A 1 7.80 -3.90 -48.04
N LYS A 2 7.89 -4.95 -47.23
CA LYS A 2 8.83 -6.10 -47.35
C LYS A 2 10.23 -5.70 -47.81
N TRP A 3 11.14 -5.55 -46.84
CA TRP A 3 12.60 -5.77 -46.85
C TRP A 3 12.99 -5.90 -45.37
N GLY A 4 13.81 -6.81 -44.89
CA GLY A 4 14.57 -7.93 -45.44
C GLY A 4 15.24 -8.57 -44.21
N VAL A 5 15.21 -9.89 -44.14
CA VAL A 5 15.88 -10.68 -43.11
C VAL A 5 17.39 -10.66 -43.36
N ILE A 6 18.19 -10.31 -42.34
CA ILE A 6 19.58 -10.76 -42.23
C ILE A 6 19.78 -11.28 -40.82
N ALA A 7 19.94 -12.59 -40.73
CA ALA A 7 20.41 -13.28 -39.55
C ALA A 7 21.91 -13.01 -39.37
N ALA A 8 22.30 -12.61 -38.16
CA ALA A 8 23.67 -12.76 -37.69
C ALA A 8 23.61 -13.49 -36.34
N LEU A 9 23.90 -14.79 -36.40
CA LEU A 9 24.26 -15.60 -35.25
C LEU A 9 25.60 -15.07 -34.72
N ALA A 10 25.58 -14.38 -33.57
CA ALA A 10 26.76 -14.12 -32.78
C ALA A 10 26.61 -14.86 -31.44
N ALA A 11 27.27 -16.00 -31.35
CA ALA A 11 27.47 -16.72 -30.10
C ALA A 11 28.38 -15.89 -29.20
N MET A 12 27.86 -15.45 -28.04
CA MET A 12 28.69 -14.92 -26.95
C MET A 12 28.52 -15.79 -25.70
N VAL A 13 29.61 -16.51 -25.50
CA VAL A 13 30.19 -17.19 -24.34
C VAL A 13 29.66 -16.73 -22.97
N MET A 14 29.48 -17.74 -22.11
CA MET A 14 29.06 -17.70 -20.71
C MET A 14 29.87 -16.73 -19.84
N ALA A 15 29.17 -15.92 -19.04
CA ALA A 15 29.65 -15.41 -17.76
C ALA A 15 28.48 -15.43 -16.76
N ALA A 16 28.35 -16.53 -16.02
CA ALA A 16 27.45 -16.60 -14.89
C ALA A 16 28.00 -15.72 -13.76
N PRO A 17 27.22 -14.81 -13.16
CA PRO A 17 27.62 -14.18 -11.92
C PRO A 17 27.62 -15.24 -10.82
N VAL A 18 28.82 -15.44 -10.26
CA VAL A 18 29.06 -16.08 -8.97
C VAL A 18 28.15 -15.47 -7.90
N GLY A 19 27.38 -16.33 -7.24
CA GLY A 19 26.76 -16.19 -5.92
C GLY A 19 26.41 -14.78 -5.39
N ALA A 20 25.16 -14.37 -5.56
CA ALA A 20 24.47 -13.53 -4.58
C ALA A 20 23.68 -14.46 -3.65
N THR A 21 24.32 -14.96 -2.59
CA THR A 21 23.60 -15.60 -1.50
C THR A 21 22.96 -14.52 -0.63
N GLY A 22 21.63 -14.54 -0.54
CA GLY A 22 20.87 -13.99 0.58
C GLY A 22 20.49 -12.50 0.55
N SER A 23 19.52 -12.11 -0.28
CA SER A 23 18.52 -11.09 0.13
C SER A 23 17.26 -11.09 -0.75
N LEU A 24 16.75 -12.28 -1.10
CA LEU A 24 15.46 -12.41 -1.80
C LEU A 24 14.29 -12.74 -0.85
N SER A 25 14.56 -12.96 0.45
CA SER A 25 13.54 -13.31 1.44
C SER A 25 12.91 -12.07 2.10
N GLU A 26 13.68 -10.99 2.26
CA GLU A 26 13.22 -9.80 3.01
C GLU A 26 12.26 -8.90 2.21
N GLN A 27 12.30 -8.99 0.87
CA GLN A 27 11.43 -8.20 -0.02
C GLN A 27 10.08 -8.89 -0.29
N SER A 28 10.03 -10.22 -0.24
CA SER A 28 8.79 -10.99 -0.42
C SER A 28 7.79 -10.76 0.73
N ALA A 29 8.30 -10.64 1.97
CA ALA A 29 7.48 -10.40 3.15
C ALA A 29 6.83 -8.99 3.17
N LYS A 30 7.55 -7.95 2.76
CA LYS A 30 6.99 -6.58 2.73
C LYS A 30 5.86 -6.43 1.71
N LEU A 31 6.03 -6.98 0.52
CA LEU A 31 5.02 -6.90 -0.54
C LEU A 31 3.74 -7.69 -0.19
N SER A 32 3.88 -8.78 0.55
CA SER A 32 2.73 -9.56 1.01
C SER A 32 2.03 -8.89 2.19
N VAL A 33 2.77 -8.26 3.12
CA VAL A 33 2.17 -7.49 4.22
C VAL A 33 1.43 -6.24 3.70
N GLU A 34 1.98 -5.48 2.76
CA GLU A 34 1.28 -4.33 2.16
C GLU A 34 0.00 -4.75 1.43
N ARG A 35 0.07 -5.79 0.59
CA ARG A 35 -1.11 -6.31 -0.11
C ARG A 35 -2.20 -6.78 0.85
N VAL A 36 -1.82 -7.42 1.95
CA VAL A 36 -2.77 -7.86 2.98
C VAL A 36 -3.37 -6.64 3.71
N LYS A 37 -2.56 -5.62 4.02
CA LYS A 37 -3.03 -4.38 4.63
C LYS A 37 -4.05 -3.68 3.72
N GLU A 38 -3.76 -3.56 2.43
CA GLU A 38 -4.69 -2.98 1.47
C GLU A 38 -5.98 -3.78 1.33
N TYR A 39 -5.90 -5.11 1.27
CA TYR A 39 -7.09 -5.97 1.22
C TYR A 39 -7.97 -5.86 2.47
N VAL A 40 -7.34 -5.80 3.66
CA VAL A 40 -8.05 -5.63 4.93
C VAL A 40 -8.71 -4.25 5.01
N VAL A 41 -8.01 -3.19 4.59
CA VAL A 41 -8.57 -1.83 4.55
C VAL A 41 -9.74 -1.75 3.55
N ALA A 42 -9.62 -2.40 2.39
CA ALA A 42 -10.68 -2.46 1.39
C ALA A 42 -11.94 -3.22 1.85
N GLN A 43 -11.80 -4.18 2.77
CA GLN A 43 -12.91 -4.92 3.41
C GLN A 43 -13.54 -4.15 4.58
N ARG A 44 -12.76 -3.33 5.30
CA ARG A 44 -13.25 -2.49 6.41
C ARG A 44 -14.01 -1.25 5.89
N ARG A 45 -14.99 -1.39 5.00
CA ARG A 45 -15.77 -0.26 4.47
C ARG A 45 -16.86 0.25 5.42
N SER A 46 -16.62 0.19 6.73
CA SER A 46 -17.55 0.76 7.71
C SER A 46 -16.81 1.17 8.98
N CYS A 47 -17.26 2.27 9.59
CA CYS A 47 -16.74 2.73 10.88
C CYS A 47 -16.90 1.70 12.01
N LYS A 48 -17.84 0.74 11.89
CA LYS A 48 -18.00 -0.37 12.84
C LYS A 48 -16.84 -1.35 12.84
N ALA A 49 -16.04 -1.38 11.76
CA ALA A 49 -14.90 -2.27 11.64
C ALA A 49 -13.60 -1.65 12.17
N ALA A 50 -13.55 -0.33 12.38
CA ALA A 50 -12.42 0.34 13.00
C ALA A 50 -12.50 0.18 14.53
N SER A 51 -11.43 -0.33 15.14
CA SER A 51 -11.34 -0.49 16.60
C SER A 51 -10.60 0.67 17.26
N THR A 52 -9.84 1.44 16.47
CA THR A 52 -9.06 2.59 16.94
C THR A 52 -9.22 3.79 16.00
N CYS A 53 -8.97 4.99 16.51
CA CYS A 53 -8.97 6.19 15.67
C CYS A 53 -7.88 6.11 14.57
N GLU A 54 -6.73 5.50 14.85
CA GLU A 54 -5.69 5.31 13.84
C GLU A 54 -6.15 4.46 12.67
N GLU A 55 -6.81 3.33 12.91
CA GLU A 55 -7.39 2.51 11.85
C GLU A 55 -8.47 3.27 11.04
N ALA A 56 -9.26 4.12 11.69
CA ALA A 56 -10.25 4.95 11.02
C ALA A 56 -9.59 6.00 10.10
N VAL A 57 -8.51 6.63 10.56
CA VAL A 57 -7.76 7.61 9.74
C VAL A 57 -7.04 6.92 8.58
N GLU A 58 -6.40 5.77 8.80
CA GLU A 58 -5.79 4.97 7.72
C GLU A 58 -6.82 4.58 6.66
N MET A 59 -8.01 4.14 7.09
CA MET A 59 -9.12 3.80 6.21
C MET A 59 -9.63 5.00 5.41
N TRP A 60 -9.75 6.17 6.06
CA TRP A 60 -10.17 7.39 5.41
C TRP A 60 -9.16 7.84 4.35
N CYS A 61 -7.87 7.86 4.71
CA CYS A 61 -6.77 8.17 3.81
C CYS A 61 -6.63 7.14 2.67
N GLY A 62 -7.01 5.88 2.91
CA GLY A 62 -7.12 4.84 1.89
C GLY A 62 -8.32 5.00 0.93
N GLY A 63 -9.09 6.10 1.04
CA GLY A 63 -10.14 6.45 0.10
C GLY A 63 -11.58 6.13 0.55
N TYR A 64 -11.78 5.71 1.81
CA TYR A 64 -13.13 5.55 2.34
C TYR A 64 -13.72 6.91 2.76
N SER A 65 -14.22 7.67 1.79
CA SER A 65 -14.76 9.02 2.02
C SER A 65 -15.90 9.07 3.04
N ARG A 66 -16.68 8.00 3.18
CA ARG A 66 -17.79 7.91 4.16
C ARG A 66 -17.31 7.78 5.61
N ALA A 67 -16.01 7.72 5.87
CA ALA A 67 -15.47 7.82 7.22
C ALA A 67 -15.86 9.15 7.86
N ASP A 68 -15.81 10.24 7.09
CA ASP A 68 -16.20 11.61 7.46
C ASP A 68 -17.34 12.05 6.52
N ALA A 69 -18.55 11.56 6.80
CA ALA A 69 -19.69 11.74 5.90
C ALA A 69 -20.33 13.12 5.99
N ASP A 70 -20.16 13.79 7.12
CA ASP A 70 -20.64 15.13 7.44
C ASP A 70 -19.59 16.23 7.20
N GLY A 71 -18.32 15.86 6.96
CA GLY A 71 -17.27 16.75 6.48
C GLY A 71 -16.70 17.64 7.57
N ASP A 72 -16.82 17.23 8.82
CA ASP A 72 -16.37 17.98 9.98
C ASP A 72 -14.88 17.72 10.30
N GLY A 73 -14.23 16.84 9.53
CA GLY A 73 -12.83 16.46 9.70
C GLY A 73 -12.59 15.39 10.76
N ILE A 74 -13.62 14.74 11.29
CA ILE A 74 -13.52 13.68 12.30
C ILE A 74 -14.05 12.36 11.71
N PRO A 75 -13.19 11.51 11.14
CA PRO A 75 -13.63 10.24 10.60
C PRO A 75 -14.08 9.29 11.71
N CYS A 76 -15.20 8.61 11.52
CA CYS A 76 -15.70 7.55 12.40
C CYS A 76 -15.66 7.96 13.88
N GLU A 77 -16.52 8.90 14.25
CA GLU A 77 -16.63 9.46 15.61
C GLU A 77 -16.87 8.42 16.73
N ASN A 78 -17.20 7.18 16.38
CA ASN A 78 -17.23 6.09 17.35
C ASN A 78 -15.86 5.84 18.00
N VAL A 79 -14.76 6.08 17.27
CA VAL A 79 -13.38 5.87 17.72
C VAL A 79 -12.53 7.14 17.74
N CYS A 80 -12.78 8.12 16.87
CA CYS A 80 -12.12 9.43 16.91
C CYS A 80 -12.94 10.43 17.74
N ARG A 81 -12.27 11.32 18.48
CA ARG A 81 -12.92 12.23 19.45
C ARG A 81 -12.73 13.71 19.15
N SER A 82 -11.76 14.07 18.32
CA SER A 82 -11.50 15.46 17.95
C SER A 82 -10.69 15.58 16.66
N ARG A 83 -10.85 16.72 15.96
CA ARG A 83 -10.00 17.06 14.80
C ARG A 83 -8.52 17.09 15.14
N SER A 84 -8.16 17.60 16.32
CA SER A 84 -6.75 17.65 16.76
C SER A 84 -6.12 16.26 16.89
N GLN A 85 -6.89 15.25 17.33
CA GLN A 85 -6.44 13.86 17.40
C GLN A 85 -6.19 13.32 15.99
N VAL A 86 -7.12 13.59 15.07
CA VAL A 86 -7.07 13.14 13.68
C VAL A 86 -5.87 13.75 12.96
N ASP A 87 -5.65 15.06 13.13
CA ASP A 87 -4.53 15.79 12.53
C ASP A 87 -3.18 15.26 13.03
N ALA A 88 -3.07 14.95 14.32
CA ALA A 88 -1.86 14.35 14.88
C ALA A 88 -1.59 12.94 14.30
N ILE A 89 -2.64 12.15 14.06
CA ILE A 89 -2.51 10.83 13.44
C ILE A 89 -2.11 10.97 11.97
N LYS A 90 -2.76 11.86 11.22
CA LYS A 90 -2.42 12.19 9.83
C LYS A 90 -0.94 12.51 9.66
N GLN A 91 -0.43 13.45 10.47
CA GLN A 91 0.99 13.81 10.50
C GLN A 91 1.91 12.61 10.81
N ARG A 92 1.49 11.71 11.71
CA ARG A 92 2.25 10.51 12.08
C ARG A 92 2.31 9.47 10.96
N ILE A 93 1.22 9.30 10.19
CA ILE A 93 1.12 8.27 9.15
C ILE A 93 1.43 8.78 7.73
N GLY A 94 1.53 10.10 7.53
CA GLY A 94 1.91 10.69 6.25
C GLY A 94 0.77 10.76 5.22
N CYS A 95 -0.45 11.00 5.70
CA CYS A 95 -1.57 11.50 4.91
C CYS A 95 -2.12 12.79 5.56
#